data_AF-A0A422QM96-F1
#
_entry.id   AF-A0A422QM96-F1
#
_cell.length_a   1.000
_cell.length_b   1.000
_cell.length_c   1.000
_cell.angle_alpha   90.00
_cell.angle_beta   90.00
_cell.angle_gamma   90.00
#
_symmetry.space_group_name_H-M   'P 1'
#
loop_
_entity.id
_entity.type
_entity.pdbx_description
1 polymer ?
#
loop_
_entity_poly.entity_id
_entity_poly.type
_entity_poly.pdbx_seq_one_letter_code
_entity_poly.pdbx_strand_id
1 'polypeptide(L)'
;MFSWTLPNNISAMITTIVLRVFERMHDRKLASIIATAGQNHVCDRTIRNWLSKRTGPNRQLLAEIMVDSQEQLRANLEEKAWPAEEIQAFIDGLKACTGLVSGVAFGLQNRCDQYPALLRLAAKIDLLEQKLGEHRANQDVRGWANTILDAKWIQDEQFEDPDTGTSAECTRQQLRQAQAWEELERPAAVFFVNTLFQLLATLDLEFGATYLAEWEATPFFAALLPRLNPRIDLEGKVSIRTTRNFYHYPTRRLLDATACMRIMRQSPLLKWPNRIPAAAKMVEWLQLRNCATLASNVAKWRSGRPLTAARFDELWDACFDFVPAAHRPSAPIPMLFAATLFSELFVQGSLAERNLTFVSPDPAFYLYWWKIQRQALESGSQALRFGTKPWMPALSV
;
A
#
# COMPACT_ATOMS: atom_id res chain seq x y z
N MET A 1 -0.58 11.26 -20.25
CA MET A 1 0.74 10.78 -20.71
C MET A 1 1.52 10.37 -19.45
N PHE A 2 1.54 9.07 -19.13
CA PHE A 2 2.25 8.54 -17.97
C PHE A 2 3.75 8.43 -18.30
N SER A 3 4.53 9.47 -17.98
CA SER A 3 5.97 9.32 -17.88
C SER A 3 6.26 8.76 -16.48
N TRP A 4 6.24 7.44 -16.35
CA TRP A 4 6.79 6.81 -15.16
C TRP A 4 8.30 7.10 -15.19
N THR A 5 8.75 8.09 -14.43
CA THR A 5 10.17 8.23 -14.09
C THR A 5 10.51 7.08 -13.17
N LEU A 6 10.87 5.96 -13.79
CA LEU A 6 11.19 4.72 -13.11
C LEU A 6 12.42 4.92 -12.21
N PRO A 7 12.50 4.26 -11.05
CA PRO A 7 13.77 4.15 -10.36
C PRO A 7 14.80 3.51 -11.30
N ASN A 8 16.05 3.99 -11.29
CA ASN A 8 17.17 3.47 -12.10
C ASN A 8 17.51 1.96 -11.88
N ASN A 9 16.70 1.23 -11.11
CA ASN A 9 16.92 -0.18 -10.79
C ASN A 9 15.66 -1.02 -11.01
N ILE A 10 15.54 -1.55 -12.23
CA ILE A 10 14.41 -2.37 -12.71
C ILE A 10 14.28 -3.68 -11.90
N SER A 11 15.34 -4.18 -11.27
CA SER A 11 15.35 -5.53 -10.68
C SER A 11 14.60 -5.66 -9.34
N ALA A 12 14.16 -4.56 -8.73
CA ALA A 12 13.51 -4.56 -7.41
C ALA A 12 12.44 -3.47 -7.33
N MET A 13 11.66 -3.29 -8.41
CA MET A 13 10.76 -2.16 -8.55
C MET A 13 9.61 -2.20 -7.54
N ILE A 14 9.01 -3.37 -7.32
CA ILE A 14 7.90 -3.53 -6.37
C ILE A 14 8.44 -3.42 -4.94
N THR A 15 9.50 -4.15 -4.60
CA THR A 15 10.18 -4.01 -3.30
C THR A 15 10.54 -2.56 -3.01
N THR A 16 11.06 -1.81 -4.00
CA THR A 16 11.43 -0.41 -3.80
C THR A 16 10.21 0.47 -3.52
N ILE A 17 9.10 0.29 -4.25
CA ILE A 17 7.88 1.07 -4.03
C ILE A 17 7.25 0.71 -2.68
N VAL A 18 7.10 -0.58 -2.38
CA VAL A 18 6.57 -1.07 -1.09
C VAL A 18 7.43 -0.59 0.07
N LEU A 19 8.75 -0.58 -0.09
CA LEU A 19 9.66 -0.04 0.92
C LEU A 19 9.41 1.44 1.17
N ARG A 20 9.29 2.26 0.11
CA ARG A 20 9.01 3.70 0.26
C ARG A 20 7.68 3.94 0.95
N VAL A 21 6.65 3.16 0.60
CA VAL A 21 5.35 3.20 1.29
C VAL A 21 5.51 2.88 2.76
N PHE A 22 6.23 1.81 3.10
CA PHE A 22 6.49 1.40 4.47
C PHE A 22 7.27 2.47 5.25
N GLU A 23 8.36 3.00 4.69
CA GLU A 23 9.13 4.09 5.29
C GLU A 23 8.28 5.33 5.55
N ARG A 24 7.38 5.68 4.61
CA ARG A 24 6.49 6.84 4.73
C ARG A 24 5.38 6.62 5.76
N MET A 25 4.85 5.40 5.86
CA MET A 25 3.89 5.03 6.91
C MET A 25 4.52 5.11 8.30
N HIS A 26 5.82 4.79 8.44
CA HIS A 26 6.50 4.81 9.73
C HIS A 26 7.30 6.09 10.01
N ASP A 27 7.38 7.02 9.05
CA ASP A 27 8.22 8.24 9.12
C ASP A 27 9.67 7.93 9.51
N ARG A 28 10.19 6.80 9.02
CA ARG A 28 11.52 6.29 9.33
C ARG A 28 12.10 5.59 8.12
N LYS A 29 13.40 5.77 7.88
CA LYS A 29 14.14 5.01 6.88
C LYS A 29 14.38 3.59 7.35
N LEU A 30 14.45 2.63 6.42
CA LEU A 30 14.71 1.22 6.73
C LEU A 30 15.96 1.05 7.60
N ALA A 31 17.03 1.78 7.26
CA ALA A 31 18.27 1.76 8.03
C ALA A 31 18.06 2.14 9.50
N SER A 32 17.20 3.13 9.77
CA SER A 32 16.89 3.58 11.12
C SER A 32 15.99 2.58 11.84
N ILE A 33 15.07 1.92 11.12
CA ILE A 33 14.22 0.86 11.66
C ILE A 33 15.09 -0.32 12.09
N ILE A 34 15.99 -0.80 11.22
CA ILE A 34 16.91 -1.91 11.53
C ILE A 34 17.86 -1.53 12.67
N ALA A 35 18.44 -0.33 12.65
CA ALA A 35 19.35 0.12 13.72
C ALA A 35 18.65 0.22 15.09
N THR A 36 17.37 0.63 15.11
CA THR A 36 16.58 0.65 16.35
C THR A 36 16.30 -0.77 16.85
N ALA A 37 15.98 -1.70 15.93
CA ALA A 37 15.68 -3.08 16.27
C ALA A 37 16.91 -3.85 16.79
N GLY A 38 18.09 -3.55 16.26
CA GLY A 38 19.36 -4.14 16.70
C GLY A 38 19.96 -3.50 17.95
N GLN A 39 19.19 -2.83 18.81
CA GLN A 39 19.57 -2.35 20.16
C GLN A 39 21.02 -1.86 20.37
N ASN A 40 21.56 -1.05 19.44
CA ASN A 40 22.95 -0.52 19.42
C ASN A 40 24.06 -1.45 18.92
N HIS A 41 23.77 -2.67 18.47
CA HIS A 41 24.74 -3.50 17.74
C HIS A 41 25.23 -2.83 16.45
N VAL A 42 24.39 -1.97 15.86
CA VAL A 42 24.73 -1.20 14.66
C VAL A 42 24.02 0.13 14.62
N CYS A 43 24.74 1.17 14.22
CA CYS A 43 24.15 2.47 13.96
C CYS A 43 23.57 2.57 12.54
N ASP A 44 22.63 3.48 12.36
CA ASP A 44 21.97 3.78 11.08
C ASP A 44 22.98 4.02 9.93
N ARG A 45 24.11 4.67 10.21
CA ARG A 45 25.19 4.89 9.22
C ARG A 45 25.78 3.57 8.73
N THR A 46 25.99 2.60 9.61
CA THR A 46 26.52 1.28 9.26
C THR A 46 25.53 0.51 8.39
N ILE A 47 24.24 0.53 8.74
CA ILE A 47 23.20 -0.09 7.91
C ILE A 47 23.12 0.58 6.53
N ARG A 48 23.19 1.92 6.46
CA ARG A 48 23.25 2.63 5.16
C ARG A 48 24.46 2.23 4.33
N ASN A 49 25.63 2.04 4.95
CA ASN A 49 26.82 1.55 4.25
C ASN A 49 26.61 0.13 3.71
N TRP A 50 25.90 -0.74 4.45
CA TRP A 50 25.50 -2.07 3.97
C TRP A 50 24.54 -2.00 2.79
N LEU A 51 23.47 -1.22 2.91
CA LEU A 51 22.47 -1.06 1.85
C LEU A 51 23.07 -0.41 0.58
N SER A 52 24.06 0.46 0.72
CA SER A 52 24.81 1.07 -0.39
C SER A 52 25.92 0.17 -0.97
N LYS A 53 26.01 -1.10 -0.54
CA LYS A 53 27.00 -2.10 -0.99
C LYS A 53 28.48 -1.69 -0.82
N ARG A 54 28.78 -0.72 0.07
CA ARG A 54 30.18 -0.31 0.36
C ARG A 54 30.89 -1.29 1.30
N THR A 55 30.12 -2.00 2.11
CA THR A 55 30.56 -3.00 3.09
C THR A 55 29.42 -4.00 3.26
N GLY A 56 29.68 -5.26 3.61
CA GLY A 56 28.63 -6.25 3.92
C GLY A 56 28.61 -6.60 5.40
N PRO A 57 27.44 -6.89 5.99
CA PRO A 57 27.38 -7.42 7.36
C PRO A 57 27.98 -8.83 7.41
N ASN A 58 28.64 -9.17 8.52
CA ASN A 58 29.01 -10.57 8.76
C ASN A 58 27.76 -11.37 9.18
N ARG A 59 27.78 -12.70 8.98
CA ARG A 59 26.62 -13.56 9.27
C ARG A 59 26.26 -13.61 10.76
N GLN A 60 27.24 -13.53 11.64
CA GLN A 60 27.03 -13.59 13.09
C GLN A 60 26.26 -12.36 13.59
N LEU A 61 26.65 -11.17 13.16
CA LEU A 61 26.00 -9.90 13.48
C LEU A 61 24.56 -9.84 12.95
N LEU A 62 24.30 -10.40 11.75
CA LEU A 62 22.93 -10.54 11.27
C LEU A 62 22.10 -11.45 12.18
N ALA A 63 22.67 -12.55 12.65
CA ALA A 63 21.98 -13.46 13.57
C ALA A 63 21.69 -12.78 14.92
N GLU A 64 22.66 -12.01 15.46
CA GLU A 64 22.48 -11.21 16.69
C GLU A 64 21.34 -10.19 16.52
N ILE A 65 21.39 -9.35 15.48
CA ILE A 65 20.32 -8.37 15.18
C ILE A 65 18.95 -9.06 15.06
N MET A 66 18.89 -10.24 14.44
CA MET A 66 17.64 -10.98 14.29
C MET A 66 17.08 -11.52 15.61
N VAL A 67 17.94 -11.97 16.52
CA VAL A 67 17.53 -12.41 17.87
C VAL A 67 16.99 -11.21 18.65
N ASP A 68 17.73 -10.11 18.71
CA ASP A 68 17.31 -8.91 19.45
C ASP A 68 16.01 -8.31 18.89
N SER A 69 15.87 -8.30 17.56
CA SER A 69 14.64 -7.83 16.90
C SER A 69 13.42 -8.67 17.30
N GLN A 70 13.60 -9.99 17.46
CA GLN A 70 12.53 -10.90 17.90
C GLN A 70 12.18 -10.70 19.37
N GLU A 71 13.18 -10.52 20.22
CA GLU A 71 12.98 -10.25 21.65
C GLU A 71 12.27 -8.91 21.85
N GLN A 72 12.68 -7.86 21.13
CA GLN A 72 12.02 -6.56 21.15
C GLN A 72 10.58 -6.66 20.64
N LEU A 73 10.35 -7.40 19.55
CA LEU A 73 9.00 -7.59 19.01
C LEU A 73 8.11 -8.32 20.02
N ARG A 74 8.62 -9.38 20.65
CA ARG A 74 7.93 -10.12 21.72
C ARG A 74 7.57 -9.19 22.88
N ALA A 75 8.54 -8.43 23.40
CA ALA A 75 8.32 -7.49 24.49
C ALA A 75 7.25 -6.42 24.14
N ASN A 76 7.28 -5.87 22.92
CA ASN A 76 6.29 -4.90 22.45
C ASN A 76 4.87 -5.51 22.35
N LEU A 77 4.75 -6.79 21.97
CA LEU A 77 3.46 -7.48 21.87
C LEU A 77 2.93 -7.88 23.26
N GLU A 78 3.83 -8.28 24.17
CA GLU A 78 3.52 -8.53 25.58
C GLU A 78 3.02 -7.26 26.28
N GLU A 79 3.67 -6.11 26.04
CA GLU A 79 3.20 -4.80 26.55
C GLU A 79 1.79 -4.47 26.04
N LYS A 80 1.47 -4.89 24.82
CA LYS A 80 0.12 -4.78 24.23
C LYS A 80 -0.84 -5.88 24.68
N ALA A 81 -0.46 -6.71 25.65
CA ALA A 81 -1.25 -7.80 26.21
C ALA A 81 -1.72 -8.84 25.18
N TRP A 82 -0.92 -9.13 24.17
CA TRP A 82 -1.21 -10.23 23.23
C TRP A 82 -1.07 -11.59 23.93
N PRO A 83 -1.90 -12.60 23.58
CA PRO A 83 -1.73 -13.96 24.10
C PRO A 83 -0.39 -14.57 23.66
N ALA A 84 0.32 -15.27 24.56
CA ALA A 84 1.66 -15.81 24.28
C ALA A 84 1.71 -16.72 23.04
N GLU A 85 0.67 -17.54 22.83
CA GLU A 85 0.55 -18.41 21.65
C GLU A 85 0.42 -17.59 20.35
N GLU A 86 -0.34 -16.49 20.37
CA GLU A 86 -0.50 -15.59 19.22
C GLU A 86 0.79 -14.81 18.93
N ILE A 87 1.54 -14.41 19.97
CA ILE A 87 2.85 -13.77 19.82
C ILE A 87 3.82 -14.70 19.11
N GLN A 88 3.90 -15.96 19.54
CA GLN A 88 4.83 -16.92 18.93
C GLN A 88 4.42 -17.23 17.48
N ALA A 89 3.14 -17.45 17.22
CA ALA A 89 2.62 -17.64 15.87
C ALA A 89 2.93 -16.44 14.96
N PHE A 90 2.80 -15.22 15.46
CA PHE A 90 3.13 -14.01 14.71
C PHE A 90 4.61 -13.91 14.36
N ILE A 91 5.51 -14.19 15.32
CA ILE A 91 6.95 -14.21 15.09
C ILE A 91 7.34 -15.27 14.06
N ASP A 92 6.77 -16.47 14.16
CA ASP A 92 7.06 -17.56 13.24
C ASP A 92 6.51 -17.28 11.83
N GLY A 93 5.34 -16.64 11.73
CA GLY A 93 4.79 -16.16 10.47
C GLY A 93 5.68 -15.10 9.79
N LEU A 94 6.23 -14.15 10.56
CA LEU A 94 7.20 -13.18 10.04
C LEU A 94 8.49 -13.85 9.55
N LYS A 95 9.00 -14.86 10.26
CA LYS A 95 10.18 -15.63 9.83
C LYS A 95 9.95 -16.41 8.54
N ALA A 96 8.73 -16.85 8.31
CA ALA A 96 8.35 -17.59 7.11
C ALA A 96 8.21 -16.68 5.87
N CYS A 97 8.19 -15.35 6.04
CA CYS A 97 8.15 -14.40 4.93
C CYS A 97 9.44 -14.48 4.09
N THR A 98 9.28 -14.55 2.78
CA THR A 98 10.39 -14.73 1.83
C THR A 98 11.17 -13.46 1.54
N GLY A 99 10.61 -12.30 1.88
CA GLY A 99 11.21 -11.00 1.59
C GLY A 99 10.39 -9.83 2.13
N LEU A 100 10.67 -8.63 1.61
CA LEU A 100 10.07 -7.40 2.13
C LEU A 100 8.58 -7.30 1.77
N VAL A 101 8.18 -7.70 0.56
CA VAL A 101 6.79 -7.55 0.12
C VAL A 101 5.88 -8.46 0.95
N SER A 102 6.28 -9.72 1.17
CA SER A 102 5.57 -10.64 2.06
C SER A 102 5.61 -10.19 3.52
N GLY A 103 6.73 -9.66 4.01
CA GLY A 103 6.81 -9.11 5.37
C GLY A 103 5.87 -7.93 5.60
N VAL A 104 5.76 -7.00 4.65
CA VAL A 104 4.80 -5.90 4.73
C VAL A 104 3.38 -6.42 4.63
N ALA A 105 3.07 -7.34 3.69
CA ALA A 105 1.76 -7.96 3.57
C ALA A 105 1.34 -8.71 4.86
N PHE A 106 2.28 -9.32 5.57
CA PHE A 106 2.04 -9.91 6.88
C PHE A 106 1.71 -8.85 7.93
N GLY A 107 2.49 -7.78 7.98
CA GLY A 107 2.27 -6.66 8.91
C GLY A 107 0.98 -5.86 8.68
N LEU A 108 0.35 -5.96 7.51
CA LEU A 108 -0.95 -5.34 7.24
C LEU A 108 -2.13 -6.07 7.89
N GLN A 109 -1.91 -7.28 8.40
CA GLN A 109 -2.96 -8.10 8.99
C GLN A 109 -3.18 -7.74 10.46
N ASN A 110 -4.44 -7.76 10.90
CA ASN A 110 -4.77 -7.58 12.31
C ASN A 110 -4.67 -8.90 13.10
N ARG A 111 -4.74 -10.03 12.41
CA ARG A 111 -4.58 -11.40 12.95
C ARG A 111 -3.82 -12.24 11.93
N CYS A 112 -3.05 -13.22 12.39
CA CYS A 112 -2.41 -14.18 11.49
C CYS A 112 -3.46 -14.83 10.57
N ASP A 113 -3.10 -15.03 9.30
CA ASP A 113 -3.92 -15.66 8.25
C ASP A 113 -5.16 -14.88 7.77
N GLN A 114 -5.24 -13.58 8.06
CA GLN A 114 -6.36 -12.76 7.59
C GLN A 114 -6.36 -12.58 6.06
N TYR A 115 -5.18 -12.46 5.45
CA TYR A 115 -5.01 -12.14 4.02
C TYR A 115 -4.13 -13.20 3.31
N PRO A 116 -4.60 -14.47 3.21
CA PRO A 116 -3.79 -15.57 2.71
C PRO A 116 -3.48 -15.46 1.21
N ALA A 117 -4.38 -14.93 0.38
CA ALA A 117 -4.10 -14.75 -1.03
C ALA A 117 -3.06 -13.65 -1.27
N LEU A 118 -3.15 -12.55 -0.53
CA LEU A 118 -2.16 -11.48 -0.54
C LEU A 118 -0.77 -12.00 -0.16
N LEU A 119 -0.67 -12.74 0.95
CA LEU A 119 0.60 -13.32 1.41
C LEU A 119 1.24 -14.24 0.36
N ARG A 120 0.43 -15.12 -0.26
CA ARG A 120 0.92 -16.02 -1.32
C ARG A 120 1.42 -15.25 -2.54
N LEU A 121 0.71 -14.20 -2.94
CA LEU A 121 1.13 -13.36 -4.07
C LEU A 121 2.40 -12.58 -3.73
N ALA A 122 2.46 -11.97 -2.55
CA ALA A 122 3.63 -11.25 -2.06
C ALA A 122 4.88 -12.14 -1.99
N ALA A 123 4.75 -13.39 -1.52
CA ALA A 123 5.85 -14.35 -1.49
C ALA A 123 6.33 -14.72 -2.91
N LYS A 124 5.41 -14.89 -3.87
CA LYS A 124 5.78 -15.12 -5.29
C LYS A 124 6.55 -13.93 -5.87
N ILE A 125 6.16 -12.70 -5.51
CA ILE A 125 6.85 -11.47 -5.93
C ILE A 125 8.26 -11.42 -5.34
N ASP A 126 8.43 -11.66 -4.04
CA ASP A 126 9.75 -11.66 -3.40
C ASP A 126 10.70 -12.68 -4.05
N LEU A 127 10.22 -13.92 -4.27
CA LEU A 127 11.00 -14.97 -4.92
C LEU A 127 11.36 -14.61 -6.38
N LEU A 128 10.46 -13.93 -7.09
CA LEU A 128 10.73 -13.43 -8.43
C LEU A 128 11.82 -12.35 -8.40
N GLU A 129 11.63 -11.30 -7.60
CA GLU A 129 12.57 -10.18 -7.51
C GLU A 129 13.95 -10.62 -7.00
N GLN A 130 14.04 -11.64 -6.14
CA GLN A 130 15.32 -12.24 -5.77
C GLN A 130 16.07 -12.78 -6.99
N LYS A 131 15.42 -13.63 -7.80
CA LYS A 131 16.03 -14.19 -9.02
C LYS A 131 16.38 -13.10 -10.04
N LEU A 132 15.51 -12.12 -10.21
CA LEU A 132 15.77 -10.96 -11.07
C LEU A 132 16.97 -10.14 -10.58
N GLY A 133 17.13 -10.00 -9.26
CA GLY A 133 18.30 -9.38 -8.64
C GLY A 133 19.59 -10.15 -8.91
N GLU A 134 19.56 -11.48 -8.88
CA GLU A 134 20.70 -12.35 -9.22
C GLU A 134 21.12 -12.19 -10.69
N HIS A 135 20.16 -12.22 -11.62
CA HIS A 135 20.45 -11.97 -13.05
C HIS A 135 21.00 -10.56 -13.27
N ARG A 136 20.46 -9.54 -12.60
CA ARG A 136 20.96 -8.17 -12.67
C ARG A 136 22.39 -8.05 -12.15
N ALA A 137 22.73 -8.73 -11.06
CA ALA A 137 24.09 -8.75 -10.52
C ALA A 137 25.10 -9.40 -11.50
N ASN A 138 24.66 -10.42 -12.23
CA ASN A 138 25.46 -11.15 -13.21
C ASN A 138 25.46 -10.53 -14.62
N GLN A 139 24.82 -9.37 -14.82
CA GLN A 139 24.64 -8.72 -16.13
C GLN A 139 23.94 -9.62 -17.17
N ASP A 140 23.07 -10.53 -16.71
CA ASP A 140 22.36 -11.49 -17.54
C ASP A 140 20.96 -10.96 -17.94
N VAL A 141 20.93 -10.16 -19.01
CA VAL A 141 19.70 -9.56 -19.57
C VAL A 141 18.70 -10.63 -20.00
N ARG A 142 19.16 -11.69 -20.68
CA ARG A 142 18.28 -12.74 -21.22
C ARG A 142 17.70 -13.61 -20.12
N GLY A 143 18.50 -14.02 -19.13
CA GLY A 143 18.00 -14.77 -17.98
C GLY A 143 17.02 -13.95 -17.16
N TRP A 144 17.22 -12.64 -17.06
CA TRP A 144 16.26 -11.73 -16.43
C TRP A 144 14.90 -11.76 -17.13
N ALA A 145 14.86 -11.59 -18.46
CA ALA A 145 13.62 -11.62 -19.23
C ALA A 145 12.93 -12.99 -19.18
N ASN A 146 13.68 -14.08 -19.37
CA ASN A 146 13.15 -15.44 -19.32
C ASN A 146 12.55 -15.77 -17.95
N THR A 147 13.16 -15.30 -16.86
CA THR A 147 12.64 -15.50 -15.51
C THR A 147 11.21 -14.95 -15.34
N ILE A 148 10.90 -13.80 -15.94
CA ILE A 148 9.54 -13.24 -15.95
C ILE A 148 8.64 -14.06 -16.88
N LEU A 149 9.09 -14.36 -18.09
CA LEU A 149 8.27 -15.03 -19.11
C LEU A 149 7.90 -16.48 -18.72
N ASP A 150 8.76 -17.17 -17.98
CA ASP A 150 8.59 -18.57 -17.58
C ASP A 150 7.83 -18.74 -16.25
N ALA A 151 7.55 -17.64 -15.54
CA ALA A 151 6.86 -17.70 -14.26
C ALA A 151 5.36 -18.03 -14.44
N LYS A 152 5.00 -19.29 -14.17
CA LYS A 152 3.65 -19.87 -14.37
C LYS A 152 2.45 -19.11 -13.77
N TRP A 153 2.69 -18.28 -12.75
CA TRP A 153 1.62 -17.51 -12.10
C TRP A 153 1.33 -16.19 -12.79
N ILE A 154 2.21 -15.73 -13.68
CA ILE A 154 2.06 -14.51 -14.47
C ILE A 154 1.20 -14.85 -15.69
N GLN A 155 0.20 -14.01 -15.95
CA GLN A 155 -0.74 -14.13 -17.06
C GLN A 155 -0.50 -13.03 -18.09
N ASP A 156 -1.32 -12.98 -19.14
CA ASP A 156 -1.18 -11.99 -20.21
C ASP A 156 -1.54 -10.59 -19.76
N GLU A 157 -2.48 -10.45 -18.83
CA GLU A 157 -2.95 -9.17 -18.31
C GLU A 157 -1.81 -8.37 -17.66
N GLN A 158 -0.78 -9.03 -17.10
CA GLN A 158 0.39 -8.33 -16.56
C GLN A 158 1.25 -7.67 -17.65
N PHE A 159 1.15 -8.10 -18.90
CA PHE A 159 1.93 -7.55 -20.02
C PHE A 159 1.14 -6.55 -20.88
N GLU A 160 -0.14 -6.34 -20.59
CA GLU A 160 -0.96 -5.36 -21.30
C GLU A 160 -0.68 -3.94 -20.80
N ASP A 161 -0.50 -3.01 -21.74
CA ASP A 161 -0.36 -1.58 -21.45
C ASP A 161 -1.60 -0.83 -21.94
N PRO A 162 -2.61 -0.64 -21.07
CA PRO A 162 -3.84 0.04 -21.45
C PRO A 162 -3.63 1.53 -21.73
N ASP A 163 -2.53 2.14 -21.25
CA ASP A 163 -2.25 3.56 -21.49
C ASP A 163 -1.84 3.82 -22.95
N THR A 164 -1.09 2.88 -23.54
CA THR A 164 -0.62 2.97 -24.94
C THR A 164 -1.42 2.08 -25.88
N GLY A 165 -2.26 1.19 -25.35
CA GLY A 165 -2.92 0.14 -26.12
C GLY A 165 -1.95 -0.96 -26.60
N THR A 166 -0.77 -1.09 -25.98
CA THR A 166 0.19 -2.14 -26.34
C THR A 166 -0.31 -3.49 -25.80
N SER A 167 -0.42 -4.47 -26.69
CA SER A 167 -0.89 -5.81 -26.34
C SER A 167 0.13 -6.61 -25.53
N ALA A 168 -0.35 -7.58 -24.77
CA ALA A 168 0.49 -8.52 -24.02
C ALA A 168 1.58 -9.17 -24.88
N GLU A 169 1.23 -9.62 -26.09
CA GLU A 169 2.18 -10.27 -26.99
C GLU A 169 3.28 -9.31 -27.46
N CYS A 170 2.97 -8.04 -27.69
CA CYS A 170 3.97 -7.05 -28.06
C CYS A 170 4.96 -6.81 -26.91
N THR A 171 4.47 -6.64 -25.68
CA THR A 171 5.32 -6.48 -24.49
C THR A 171 6.17 -7.73 -24.23
N ARG A 172 5.60 -8.94 -24.35
CA ARG A 172 6.34 -10.20 -24.25
C ARG A 172 7.42 -10.31 -25.32
N GLN A 173 7.12 -9.90 -26.55
CA GLN A 173 8.10 -9.87 -27.65
C GLN A 173 9.24 -8.90 -27.36
N GLN A 174 8.94 -7.71 -26.83
CA GLN A 174 9.97 -6.75 -26.39
C GLN A 174 10.89 -7.37 -25.33
N LEU A 175 10.35 -8.05 -24.31
CA LEU A 175 11.15 -8.76 -23.30
C LEU A 175 12.04 -9.84 -23.93
N ARG A 176 11.50 -10.65 -24.84
CA ARG A 176 12.26 -11.74 -25.51
C ARG A 176 13.40 -11.21 -26.37
N GLN A 177 13.20 -10.07 -27.01
CA GLN A 177 14.14 -9.50 -27.97
C GLN A 177 15.23 -8.64 -27.32
N ALA A 178 15.00 -8.15 -26.10
CA ALA A 178 15.93 -7.28 -25.40
C ALA A 178 17.34 -7.90 -25.27
N GLN A 179 18.34 -7.14 -25.69
CA GLN A 179 19.77 -7.45 -25.55
C GLN A 179 20.47 -6.51 -24.56
N ALA A 180 19.85 -5.38 -24.23
CA ALA A 180 20.36 -4.40 -23.27
C ALA A 180 19.34 -4.10 -22.16
N TRP A 181 19.82 -3.52 -21.06
CA TRP A 181 18.98 -3.23 -19.89
C TRP A 181 18.00 -2.08 -20.14
N GLU A 182 18.42 -1.13 -20.95
CA GLU A 182 17.63 0.03 -21.36
C GLU A 182 16.40 -0.42 -22.17
N GLU A 183 16.54 -1.49 -22.96
CA GLU A 183 15.45 -2.09 -23.74
C GLU A 183 14.42 -2.80 -22.85
N LEU A 184 14.81 -3.20 -21.63
CA LEU A 184 13.90 -3.81 -20.65
C LEU A 184 13.10 -2.78 -19.86
N GLU A 185 13.50 -1.50 -19.81
CA GLU A 185 12.89 -0.48 -18.93
C GLU A 185 11.38 -0.38 -19.11
N ARG A 186 10.92 -0.20 -20.35
CA ARG A 186 9.50 -0.05 -20.65
C ARG A 186 8.70 -1.33 -20.40
N PRO A 187 9.03 -2.49 -20.99
CA PRO A 187 8.22 -3.69 -20.80
C PRO A 187 8.27 -4.20 -19.35
N ALA A 188 9.39 -4.02 -18.64
CA ALA A 188 9.45 -4.32 -17.22
C ALA A 188 8.55 -3.41 -16.39
N ALA A 189 8.51 -2.11 -16.71
CA ALA A 189 7.63 -1.17 -16.02
C ALA A 189 6.16 -1.55 -16.16
N VAL A 190 5.71 -1.91 -17.36
CA VAL A 190 4.34 -2.41 -17.60
C VAL A 190 4.07 -3.61 -16.68
N PHE A 191 4.94 -4.62 -16.72
CA PHE A 191 4.85 -5.81 -15.90
C PHE A 191 4.75 -5.52 -14.40
N PHE A 192 5.68 -4.72 -13.85
CA PHE A 192 5.74 -4.46 -12.42
C PHE A 192 4.61 -3.55 -11.93
N VAL A 193 4.20 -2.54 -12.72
CA VAL A 193 3.05 -1.70 -12.37
C VAL A 193 1.79 -2.57 -12.30
N ASN A 194 1.55 -3.39 -13.31
CA ASN A 194 0.41 -4.30 -13.33
C ASN A 194 0.43 -5.30 -12.16
N THR A 195 1.59 -5.88 -11.86
CA THR A 195 1.76 -6.80 -10.72
C THR A 195 1.52 -6.09 -9.38
N LEU A 196 1.91 -4.82 -9.24
CA LEU A 196 1.62 -4.02 -8.06
C LEU A 196 0.13 -3.73 -7.90
N PHE A 197 -0.58 -3.45 -9.00
CA PHE A 197 -2.04 -3.27 -8.99
C PHE A 197 -2.78 -4.58 -8.74
N GLN A 198 -2.26 -5.71 -9.21
CA GLN A 198 -2.73 -7.04 -8.84
C GLN A 198 -2.64 -7.23 -7.32
N LEU A 199 -1.47 -6.97 -6.73
CA LEU A 199 -1.25 -7.08 -5.28
C LEU A 199 -2.23 -6.20 -4.49
N LEU A 200 -2.43 -4.95 -4.93
CA LEU A 200 -3.36 -4.02 -4.29
C LEU A 200 -4.82 -4.46 -4.40
N ALA A 201 -5.24 -4.96 -5.58
CA ALA A 201 -6.58 -5.48 -5.79
C ALA A 201 -6.86 -6.72 -4.95
N THR A 202 -5.88 -7.62 -4.79
CA THR A 202 -5.98 -8.77 -3.87
C THR A 202 -6.17 -8.29 -2.43
N LEU A 203 -5.38 -7.30 -1.97
CA LEU A 203 -5.54 -6.72 -0.64
C LEU A 203 -6.93 -6.09 -0.46
N ASP A 204 -7.44 -5.34 -1.44
CA ASP A 204 -8.76 -4.70 -1.39
C ASP A 204 -9.89 -5.73 -1.21
N LEU A 205 -9.84 -6.83 -1.97
CA LEU A 205 -10.83 -7.90 -1.90
C LEU A 205 -10.81 -8.62 -0.55
N GLU A 206 -9.64 -9.03 -0.06
CA GLU A 206 -9.54 -9.72 1.24
C GLU A 206 -9.85 -8.77 2.41
N PHE A 207 -9.44 -7.49 2.31
CA PHE A 207 -9.84 -6.44 3.25
C PHE A 207 -11.37 -6.26 3.25
N GLY A 208 -12.00 -6.15 2.08
CA GLY A 208 -13.44 -6.01 1.94
C GLY A 208 -14.19 -7.22 2.52
N ALA A 209 -13.77 -8.43 2.17
CA ALA A 209 -14.38 -9.66 2.67
C ALA A 209 -14.26 -9.83 4.18
N THR A 210 -13.21 -9.27 4.80
CA THR A 210 -13.00 -9.40 6.25
C THR A 210 -13.57 -8.22 7.04
N TYR A 211 -13.31 -7.00 6.60
CA TYR A 211 -13.63 -5.79 7.34
C TYR A 211 -15.01 -5.21 6.99
N LEU A 212 -15.49 -5.52 5.79
CA LEU A 212 -16.75 -5.06 5.20
C LEU A 212 -17.59 -6.26 4.72
N ALA A 213 -17.54 -7.37 5.47
CA ALA A 213 -18.17 -8.64 5.10
C ALA A 213 -19.69 -8.57 4.85
N GLU A 214 -20.39 -7.61 5.48
CA GLU A 214 -21.85 -7.47 5.33
C GLU A 214 -22.28 -6.73 4.05
N TRP A 215 -21.34 -6.11 3.34
CA TRP A 215 -21.60 -5.28 2.16
C TRP A 215 -21.28 -6.01 0.87
N GLU A 216 -21.91 -5.54 -0.21
CA GLU A 216 -21.60 -6.00 -1.57
C GLU A 216 -20.12 -5.77 -1.90
N ALA A 217 -19.54 -6.73 -2.62
CA ALA A 217 -18.17 -6.66 -3.11
C ALA A 217 -17.96 -5.37 -3.92
N THR A 218 -17.16 -4.45 -3.36
CA THR A 218 -16.91 -3.14 -3.94
C THR A 218 -15.41 -2.85 -3.93
N PRO A 219 -14.86 -2.22 -4.99
CA PRO A 219 -13.46 -1.78 -5.05
C PRO A 219 -13.22 -0.59 -4.11
N PHE A 220 -13.04 -0.86 -2.81
CA PHE A 220 -12.97 0.17 -1.79
C PHE A 220 -11.76 1.09 -1.98
N PHE A 221 -10.60 0.54 -2.34
CA PHE A 221 -9.41 1.36 -2.55
C PHE A 221 -9.52 2.30 -3.74
N ALA A 222 -10.41 2.03 -4.69
CA ALA A 222 -10.68 2.96 -5.78
C ALA A 222 -11.20 4.32 -5.25
N ALA A 223 -11.92 4.33 -4.12
CA ALA A 223 -12.36 5.53 -3.43
C ALA A 223 -11.20 6.37 -2.85
N LEU A 224 -10.00 5.79 -2.74
CA LEU A 224 -8.78 6.45 -2.23
C LEU A 224 -7.92 7.03 -3.34
N LEU A 225 -8.20 6.73 -4.62
CA LEU A 225 -7.46 7.29 -5.75
C LEU A 225 -7.50 8.82 -5.72
N PRO A 226 -6.38 9.48 -6.07
CA PRO A 226 -6.35 10.91 -6.19
C PRO A 226 -7.31 11.33 -7.30
N ARG A 227 -7.99 12.45 -7.10
CA ARG A 227 -8.92 13.01 -8.10
C ARG A 227 -8.77 14.51 -8.19
N LEU A 228 -9.00 15.04 -9.38
CA LEU A 228 -9.21 16.47 -9.57
C LEU A 228 -10.40 16.92 -8.71
N ASN A 229 -10.32 18.13 -8.15
CA ASN A 229 -11.48 18.72 -7.51
C ASN A 229 -12.57 18.93 -8.57
N PRO A 230 -13.80 18.40 -8.40
CA PRO A 230 -14.88 18.50 -9.40
C PRO A 230 -15.27 19.93 -9.79
N ARG A 231 -14.85 20.93 -9.02
CA ARG A 231 -15.06 22.36 -9.32
C ARG A 231 -14.08 22.91 -10.35
N ILE A 232 -13.07 22.13 -10.74
CA ILE A 232 -12.05 22.54 -11.70
C ILE A 232 -12.42 21.93 -13.04
N ASP A 233 -12.70 22.82 -13.97
CA ASP A 233 -12.88 22.51 -15.38
C ASP A 233 -11.53 22.68 -16.09
N LEU A 234 -10.99 21.60 -16.63
CA LEU A 234 -9.74 21.61 -17.42
C LEU A 234 -10.00 21.96 -18.89
N GLU A 235 -11.25 21.85 -19.36
CA GLU A 235 -11.65 22.08 -20.75
C GLU A 235 -12.17 23.51 -20.96
N GLY A 236 -12.56 24.20 -19.89
CA GLY A 236 -13.09 25.57 -19.91
C GLY A 236 -12.05 26.67 -19.64
N LYS A 237 -12.28 27.85 -20.27
CA LYS A 237 -11.52 29.12 -20.17
C LYS A 237 -11.48 29.77 -18.77
N VAL A 238 -11.31 29.00 -17.69
CA VAL A 238 -11.23 29.52 -16.33
C VAL A 238 -9.76 29.66 -15.94
N SER A 239 -9.30 30.90 -15.75
CA SER A 239 -8.04 31.15 -15.07
C SER A 239 -8.08 30.46 -13.70
N ILE A 240 -7.20 29.49 -13.46
CA ILE A 240 -7.07 28.83 -12.16
C ILE A 240 -6.61 29.89 -11.15
N ARG A 241 -7.56 30.51 -10.44
CA ARG A 241 -7.27 31.61 -9.50
C ARG A 241 -6.65 31.16 -8.19
N THR A 242 -6.67 29.86 -7.88
CA THR A 242 -6.19 29.34 -6.59
C THR A 242 -5.34 28.07 -6.76
N THR A 243 -4.14 28.08 -6.20
CA THR A 243 -3.23 26.93 -6.10
C THR A 243 -3.62 25.92 -5.01
N ARG A 244 -4.59 26.25 -4.15
CA ARG A 244 -5.03 25.40 -3.03
C ARG A 244 -6.28 24.59 -3.40
N ASN A 245 -6.38 23.36 -2.90
CA ASN A 245 -7.49 22.42 -3.15
C ASN A 245 -7.71 22.06 -4.63
N PHE A 246 -6.64 22.07 -5.44
CA PHE A 246 -6.73 21.69 -6.84
C PHE A 246 -7.03 20.18 -7.00
N TYR A 247 -6.37 19.38 -6.16
CA TYR A 247 -6.54 17.93 -6.11
C TYR A 247 -7.02 17.48 -4.74
N HIS A 248 -7.72 16.35 -4.73
CA HIS A 248 -7.99 15.58 -3.53
C HIS A 248 -6.91 14.51 -3.37
N TYR A 249 -6.00 14.74 -2.42
CA TYR A 249 -4.95 13.79 -2.07
C TYR A 249 -5.52 12.44 -1.61
N PRO A 250 -4.79 11.32 -1.81
CA PRO A 250 -5.20 10.03 -1.26
C PRO A 250 -5.39 10.07 0.25
N THR A 251 -4.52 10.73 1.02
CA THR A 251 -4.70 10.92 2.47
C THR A 251 -5.97 11.70 2.82
N ARG A 252 -6.39 12.66 1.98
CA ARG A 252 -7.66 13.36 2.16
C ARG A 252 -8.84 12.41 1.96
N ARG A 253 -8.79 11.58 0.92
CA ARG A 253 -9.81 10.58 0.58
C ARG A 253 -9.89 9.49 1.66
N LEU A 254 -8.74 9.08 2.22
CA LEU A 254 -8.66 8.22 3.40
C LEU A 254 -9.43 8.82 4.58
N LEU A 255 -9.17 10.08 4.95
CA LEU A 255 -9.88 10.75 6.04
C LEU A 255 -11.38 10.90 5.77
N ASP A 256 -11.77 11.17 4.51
CA ASP A 256 -13.18 11.19 4.09
C ASP A 256 -13.83 9.81 4.33
N ALA A 257 -13.16 8.72 3.94
CA ALA A 257 -13.63 7.35 4.14
C ALA A 257 -13.69 6.95 5.62
N THR A 258 -12.66 7.27 6.41
CA THR A 258 -12.61 7.06 7.87
C THR A 258 -13.79 7.72 8.56
N ALA A 259 -14.09 8.98 8.23
CA ALA A 259 -15.22 9.71 8.80
C ALA A 259 -16.56 9.04 8.46
N CYS A 260 -16.72 8.58 7.21
CA CYS A 260 -17.92 7.85 6.80
C CYS A 260 -18.07 6.51 7.53
N MET A 261 -16.97 5.75 7.69
CA MET A 261 -16.97 4.47 8.41
C MET A 261 -17.33 4.65 9.89
N ARG A 262 -16.83 5.71 10.54
CA ARG A 262 -17.19 6.02 11.92
C ARG A 262 -18.68 6.33 12.07
N ILE A 263 -19.24 7.17 11.18
CA ILE A 263 -20.68 7.47 11.17
C ILE A 263 -21.51 6.21 10.93
N MET A 264 -21.09 5.37 9.97
CA MET A 264 -21.73 4.09 9.68
C MET A 264 -21.76 3.20 10.92
N ARG A 265 -20.62 3.04 11.60
CA ARG A 265 -20.50 2.19 12.80
C ARG A 265 -21.25 2.75 14.03
N GLN A 266 -21.53 4.05 14.06
CA GLN A 266 -22.40 4.65 15.09
C GLN A 266 -23.89 4.38 14.82
N SER A 267 -24.27 4.11 13.57
CA SER A 267 -25.65 3.82 13.21
C SER A 267 -26.06 2.43 13.70
N PRO A 268 -27.19 2.27 14.42
CA PRO A 268 -27.71 0.95 14.81
C PRO A 268 -27.97 0.00 13.63
N LEU A 269 -28.20 0.57 12.44
CA LEU A 269 -28.45 -0.18 11.21
C LEU A 269 -27.20 -0.34 10.34
N LEU A 270 -26.02 0.09 10.82
CA LEU A 270 -24.78 0.14 10.06
C LEU A 270 -24.93 0.88 8.71
N LYS A 271 -25.72 1.96 8.72
CA LYS A 271 -26.05 2.72 7.51
C LYS A 271 -24.95 3.72 7.19
N TRP A 272 -24.41 3.64 5.98
CA TRP A 272 -23.49 4.66 5.45
C TRP A 272 -24.15 6.04 5.36
N PRO A 273 -23.40 7.14 5.60
CA PRO A 273 -23.90 8.48 5.33
C PRO A 273 -24.12 8.69 3.83
N ASN A 274 -25.06 9.56 3.44
CA ASN A 274 -25.33 9.84 2.02
C ASN A 274 -24.34 10.85 1.39
N ARG A 275 -23.42 11.41 2.18
CA ARG A 275 -22.48 12.45 1.73
C ARG A 275 -21.17 12.38 2.51
N ILE A 276 -20.12 12.89 1.88
CA ILE A 276 -18.82 13.12 2.53
C ILE A 276 -18.92 14.39 3.40
N PRO A 277 -18.26 14.43 4.57
CA PRO A 277 -18.17 15.63 5.40
C PRO A 277 -17.52 16.81 4.67
N ALA A 278 -18.10 18.01 4.83
CA ALA A 278 -17.41 19.24 4.49
C ALA A 278 -16.15 19.40 5.36
N ALA A 279 -15.10 20.04 4.82
CA ALA A 279 -13.82 20.19 5.54
C ALA A 279 -13.98 20.82 6.93
N ALA A 280 -14.87 21.82 7.08
CA ALA A 280 -15.16 22.47 8.36
C ALA A 280 -15.82 21.55 9.40
N LYS A 281 -16.49 20.46 8.95
CA LYS A 281 -17.16 19.49 9.81
C LYS A 281 -16.36 18.20 10.00
N MET A 282 -15.15 18.10 9.45
CA MET A 282 -14.36 16.87 9.51
C MET A 282 -14.02 16.47 10.95
N VAL A 283 -13.55 17.42 11.75
CA VAL A 283 -13.21 17.19 13.17
C VAL A 283 -14.43 16.70 13.96
N GLU A 284 -15.61 17.23 13.65
CA GLU A 284 -16.87 16.77 14.24
C GLU A 284 -17.24 15.35 13.81
N TRP A 285 -17.13 15.04 12.51
CA TRP A 285 -17.46 13.70 12.00
C TRP A 285 -16.51 12.61 12.50
N LEU A 286 -15.25 12.96 12.73
CA LEU A 286 -14.25 12.09 13.37
C LEU A 286 -14.33 12.12 14.91
N GLN A 287 -15.24 12.90 15.50
CA GLN A 287 -15.41 13.04 16.96
C GLN A 287 -14.15 13.51 17.71
N LEU A 288 -13.25 14.25 17.07
CA LEU A 288 -11.95 14.64 17.65
C LEU A 288 -12.03 15.88 18.57
N ARG A 289 -13.23 16.28 19.03
CA ARG A 289 -13.41 17.52 19.83
C ARG A 289 -12.63 17.49 21.14
N ASN A 290 -12.43 16.31 21.71
CA ASN A 290 -11.67 16.11 22.95
C ASN A 290 -10.18 15.82 22.72
N CYS A 291 -9.71 15.82 21.47
CA CYS A 291 -8.30 15.59 21.13
C CYS A 291 -7.75 16.74 20.29
N ALA A 292 -7.40 17.85 20.96
CA ALA A 292 -6.95 19.09 20.32
C ALA A 292 -5.76 18.88 19.37
N THR A 293 -4.81 18.03 19.75
CA THR A 293 -3.63 17.71 18.93
C THR A 293 -4.02 17.07 17.59
N LEU A 294 -4.87 16.04 17.61
CA LEU A 294 -5.33 15.39 16.38
C LEU A 294 -6.21 16.32 15.55
N ALA A 295 -7.17 17.00 16.20
CA ALA A 295 -8.08 17.95 15.54
C ALA A 295 -7.32 19.04 14.76
N SER A 296 -6.25 19.60 15.36
CA SER A 296 -5.43 20.64 14.73
C SER A 296 -4.64 20.14 13.49
N ASN A 297 -4.40 18.83 13.39
CA ASN A 297 -3.63 18.22 12.31
C ASN A 297 -4.51 17.72 11.15
N VAL A 298 -5.81 17.50 11.35
CA VAL A 298 -6.74 17.04 10.31
C VAL A 298 -6.65 17.89 9.05
N ALA A 299 -6.67 19.22 9.17
CA ALA A 299 -6.57 20.12 8.02
C ALA A 299 -5.24 19.94 7.27
N LYS A 300 -4.13 19.74 8.00
CA LYS A 300 -2.79 19.56 7.43
C LYS A 300 -2.70 18.24 6.66
N TRP A 301 -3.21 17.14 7.21
CA TRP A 301 -3.25 15.85 6.52
C TRP A 301 -4.11 15.88 5.27
N ARG A 302 -5.27 16.56 5.33
CA ARG A 302 -6.13 16.76 4.14
C ARG A 302 -5.48 17.60 3.04
N SER A 303 -4.49 18.41 3.39
CA SER A 303 -3.71 19.21 2.44
C SER A 303 -2.44 18.53 1.95
N GLY A 304 -2.25 17.23 2.24
CA GLY A 304 -1.15 16.43 1.72
C GLY A 304 0.02 16.22 2.69
N ARG A 305 -0.09 16.68 3.95
CA ARG A 305 0.89 16.27 4.97
C ARG A 305 0.81 14.75 5.15
N PRO A 306 1.95 14.02 5.19
CA PRO A 306 1.95 12.60 5.46
C PRO A 306 1.21 12.27 6.77
N LEU A 307 0.43 11.20 6.73
CA LEU A 307 -0.24 10.60 7.87
C LEU A 307 0.45 9.26 8.14
N THR A 308 1.10 9.14 9.29
CA THR A 308 1.83 7.92 9.67
C THR A 308 0.88 6.87 10.25
N ALA A 309 1.30 5.61 10.29
CA ALA A 309 0.54 4.51 10.88
C ALA A 309 0.20 4.79 12.36
N ALA A 310 1.19 5.19 13.16
CA ALA A 310 0.96 5.54 14.57
C ALA A 310 -0.07 6.68 14.74
N ARG A 311 -0.01 7.72 13.88
CA ARG A 311 -0.99 8.83 13.94
C ARG A 311 -2.36 8.44 13.41
N PHE A 312 -2.43 7.50 12.47
CA PHE A 312 -3.68 6.97 11.98
C PHE A 312 -4.34 6.08 13.04
N ASP A 313 -3.57 5.25 13.75
CA ASP A 313 -4.05 4.46 14.88
C ASP A 313 -4.58 5.35 16.01
N GLU A 314 -3.82 6.36 16.43
CA GLU A 314 -4.27 7.35 17.42
C GLU A 314 -5.58 8.05 16.99
N LEU A 315 -5.67 8.42 15.70
CA LEU A 315 -6.87 9.02 15.13
C LEU A 315 -8.05 8.04 15.13
N TRP A 316 -7.80 6.79 14.78
CA TRP A 316 -8.81 5.74 14.74
C TRP A 316 -9.35 5.46 16.14
N ASP A 317 -8.48 5.27 17.13
CA ASP A 317 -8.87 5.04 18.52
C ASP A 317 -9.69 6.21 19.07
N ALA A 318 -9.28 7.45 18.76
CA ALA A 318 -10.05 8.64 19.15
C ALA A 318 -11.44 8.69 18.47
N CYS A 319 -11.59 8.18 17.25
CA CYS A 319 -12.87 8.12 16.55
C CYS A 319 -13.88 7.18 17.23
N PHE A 320 -13.39 6.18 17.97
CA PHE A 320 -14.19 5.14 18.64
C PHE A 320 -14.02 5.16 20.15
N ASP A 321 -13.66 6.31 20.73
CA ASP A 321 -13.45 6.47 22.18
C ASP A 321 -14.69 6.07 23.02
N PHE A 322 -15.88 6.29 22.45
CA PHE A 322 -17.18 5.94 23.01
C PHE A 322 -17.47 4.43 23.05
N VAL A 323 -16.70 3.61 22.32
CA VAL A 323 -16.80 2.15 22.36
C VAL A 323 -15.79 1.63 23.39
N PRO A 324 -16.16 0.66 24.26
CA PRO A 324 -15.21 0.04 25.17
C PRO A 324 -14.00 -0.53 24.42
N ALA A 325 -12.79 -0.37 24.96
CA ALA A 325 -11.55 -0.73 24.26
C ALA A 325 -11.55 -2.15 23.67
N ALA A 326 -12.06 -3.14 24.42
CA ALA A 326 -12.15 -4.54 23.98
C ALA A 326 -13.07 -4.77 22.75
N HIS A 327 -13.96 -3.83 22.44
CA HIS A 327 -14.90 -3.91 21.32
C HIS A 327 -14.60 -2.90 20.21
N ARG A 328 -13.53 -2.10 20.35
CA ARG A 328 -13.14 -1.15 19.31
C ARG A 328 -12.68 -1.93 18.08
N PRO A 329 -13.15 -1.55 16.88
CA PRO A 329 -12.62 -2.13 15.65
C PRO A 329 -11.15 -1.73 15.52
N SER A 330 -10.30 -2.63 15.04
CA SER A 330 -8.92 -2.30 14.71
C SER A 330 -8.86 -1.23 13.61
N ALA A 331 -7.82 -0.41 13.62
CA ALA A 331 -7.58 0.55 12.56
C ALA A 331 -7.41 -0.19 11.22
N PRO A 332 -8.06 0.27 10.14
CA PRO A 332 -7.96 -0.37 8.83
C PRO A 332 -6.66 0.05 8.15
N ILE A 333 -5.52 -0.43 8.67
CA ILE A 333 -4.18 -0.17 8.13
C ILE A 333 -4.06 -0.45 6.61
N PRO A 334 -4.74 -1.47 6.02
CA PRO A 334 -4.79 -1.64 4.58
C PRO A 334 -5.23 -0.38 3.79
N MET A 335 -6.16 0.41 4.33
CA MET A 335 -6.59 1.66 3.70
C MET A 335 -5.49 2.73 3.73
N LEU A 336 -4.74 2.81 4.83
CA LEU A 336 -3.60 3.71 4.94
C LEU A 336 -2.48 3.30 3.98
N PHE A 337 -2.21 1.99 3.87
CA PHE A 337 -1.26 1.45 2.91
C PHE A 337 -1.64 1.82 1.48
N ALA A 338 -2.90 1.58 1.07
CA ALA A 338 -3.39 1.94 -0.25
C ALA A 338 -3.29 3.46 -0.54
N ALA A 339 -3.70 4.30 0.41
CA ALA A 339 -3.60 5.75 0.25
C ALA A 339 -2.14 6.23 0.15
N THR A 340 -1.23 5.62 0.90
CA THR A 340 0.19 5.94 0.85
C THR A 340 0.82 5.47 -0.46
N LEU A 341 0.46 4.26 -0.92
CA LEU A 341 0.87 3.72 -2.22
C LEU A 341 0.41 4.62 -3.37
N PHE A 342 -0.86 5.04 -3.39
CA PHE A 342 -1.32 5.98 -4.40
C PHE A 342 -0.61 7.33 -4.33
N SER A 343 -0.22 7.77 -3.13
CA SER A 343 0.57 9.00 -2.99
C SER A 343 1.99 8.82 -3.57
N GLU A 344 2.61 7.66 -3.41
CA GLU A 344 3.91 7.34 -4.03
C GLU A 344 3.82 7.25 -5.56
N LEU A 345 2.74 6.66 -6.09
CA LEU A 345 2.57 6.45 -7.53
C LEU A 345 2.17 7.71 -8.28
N PHE A 346 1.31 8.55 -7.69
CA PHE A 346 0.59 9.58 -8.43
C PHE A 346 0.83 11.01 -7.94
N VAL A 347 1.59 11.18 -6.85
CA VAL A 347 1.95 12.50 -6.32
C VAL A 347 3.46 12.62 -6.27
N GLN A 348 4.04 13.29 -7.26
CA GLN A 348 5.49 13.49 -7.35
C GLN A 348 5.88 14.90 -6.88
N GLY A 349 7.02 15.00 -6.21
CA GLY A 349 7.59 16.26 -5.74
C GLY A 349 6.98 16.78 -4.44
N SER A 350 7.21 18.06 -4.15
CA SER A 350 6.87 18.67 -2.85
C SER A 350 6.20 20.03 -3.02
N LEU A 351 5.18 20.27 -2.21
CA LEU A 351 4.55 21.59 -2.09
C LEU A 351 5.54 22.65 -1.58
N ALA A 352 6.48 22.25 -0.72
CA ALA A 352 7.50 23.16 -0.19
C ALA A 352 8.47 23.65 -1.29
N GLU A 353 8.79 22.76 -2.23
CA GLU A 353 9.66 23.04 -3.38
C GLU A 353 8.89 23.60 -4.58
N ARG A 354 7.56 23.79 -4.44
CA ARG A 354 6.65 24.28 -5.49
C ARG A 354 6.72 23.49 -6.80
N ASN A 355 7.13 22.23 -6.75
CA ASN A 355 7.29 21.37 -7.92
C ASN A 355 6.50 20.08 -7.73
N LEU A 356 5.18 20.23 -7.55
CA LEU A 356 4.27 19.14 -7.22
C LEU A 356 3.51 18.73 -8.49
N THR A 357 3.75 17.51 -8.95
CA THR A 357 3.09 16.91 -10.10
C THR A 357 2.06 15.90 -9.62
N PHE A 358 0.83 16.03 -10.12
CA PHE A 358 -0.22 15.06 -9.89
C PHE A 358 -0.56 14.34 -11.18
N VAL A 359 -0.64 13.03 -11.09
CA VAL A 359 -1.22 12.20 -12.12
C VAL A 359 -2.60 11.77 -11.61
N SER A 360 -3.66 12.14 -12.33
CA SER A 360 -5.00 11.64 -12.03
C SER A 360 -5.18 10.33 -12.81
N PRO A 361 -5.10 9.16 -12.17
CA PRO A 361 -5.31 7.91 -12.87
C PRO A 361 -6.78 7.79 -13.29
N ASP A 362 -7.02 7.18 -14.44
CA ASP A 362 -8.35 6.68 -14.77
C ASP A 362 -8.68 5.54 -13.80
N PRO A 363 -9.75 5.66 -13.01
CA PRO A 363 -10.16 4.57 -12.13
C PRO A 363 -10.42 3.25 -12.85
N ALA A 364 -10.79 3.28 -14.13
CA ALA A 364 -11.02 2.09 -14.94
C ALA A 364 -9.81 1.14 -14.91
N PHE A 365 -8.59 1.66 -14.85
CA PHE A 365 -7.38 0.85 -14.77
C PHE A 365 -7.30 0.03 -13.47
N TYR A 366 -7.59 0.65 -12.32
CA TYR A 366 -7.65 -0.09 -11.06
C TYR A 366 -8.82 -1.08 -11.04
N LEU A 367 -9.97 -0.66 -11.57
CA LEU A 367 -11.17 -1.50 -11.64
C LEU A 367 -10.98 -2.73 -12.53
N TYR A 368 -10.15 -2.65 -13.56
CA TYR A 368 -9.74 -3.78 -14.38
C TYR A 368 -9.07 -4.87 -13.54
N TRP A 369 -8.00 -4.51 -12.81
CA TRP A 369 -7.29 -5.42 -11.91
C TRP A 369 -8.19 -5.97 -10.80
N TRP A 370 -9.05 -5.13 -10.24
CA TRP A 370 -10.01 -5.57 -9.22
C TRP A 370 -10.98 -6.63 -9.74
N LYS A 371 -11.50 -6.49 -10.97
CA LYS A 371 -12.40 -7.48 -11.59
C LYS A 371 -11.70 -8.81 -11.83
N ILE A 372 -10.47 -8.78 -12.36
CA ILE A 372 -9.68 -10.00 -12.61
C ILE A 372 -9.43 -10.73 -11.29
N GLN A 373 -8.97 -10.02 -10.26
CA GLN A 373 -8.70 -10.65 -8.97
C GLN A 373 -9.97 -11.15 -8.28
N ARG A 374 -11.09 -10.45 -8.44
CA ARG A 374 -12.38 -10.91 -7.92
C ARG A 374 -12.76 -12.26 -8.52
N GLN A 375 -12.70 -12.37 -9.84
CA GLN A 375 -13.00 -13.63 -10.54
C GLN A 375 -12.05 -14.76 -10.09
N ALA A 376 -10.76 -14.47 -9.95
CA ALA A 376 -9.76 -15.45 -9.51
C ALA A 376 -9.98 -15.92 -8.05
N LEU A 377 -10.38 -15.01 -7.15
CA LEU A 377 -10.58 -15.33 -5.73
C LEU A 377 -11.96 -15.94 -5.46
N GLU A 378 -13.00 -15.59 -6.20
CA GLU A 378 -14.34 -16.20 -6.08
C GLU A 378 -14.39 -17.63 -6.64
N SER A 379 -13.55 -17.95 -7.64
CA SER A 379 -13.46 -19.30 -8.23
C SER A 379 -12.51 -20.25 -7.49
N GLY A 380 -11.77 -19.76 -6.50
CA GLY A 380 -10.78 -20.52 -5.73
C GLY A 380 -11.40 -21.42 -4.65
N SER A 381 -10.59 -22.34 -4.12
CA SER A 381 -10.98 -23.26 -3.03
C SER A 381 -11.27 -22.57 -1.69
N GLN A 382 -10.82 -21.32 -1.52
CA GLN A 382 -11.11 -20.45 -0.39
C GLN A 382 -11.84 -19.19 -0.89
N ALA A 383 -13.01 -19.40 -1.51
CA ALA A 383 -13.80 -18.31 -2.07
C ALA A 383 -14.13 -17.24 -1.03
N LEU A 384 -13.83 -15.99 -1.36
CA LEU A 384 -14.19 -14.84 -0.52
C LEU A 384 -15.71 -14.70 -0.45
N ARG A 385 -16.20 -14.29 0.72
CA ARG A 385 -17.64 -14.07 0.96
C ARG A 385 -17.90 -12.59 1.20
N PHE A 386 -18.90 -12.08 0.50
CA PHE A 386 -19.40 -10.72 0.63
C PHE A 386 -20.89 -10.76 0.94
N GLY A 387 -21.39 -9.69 1.54
CA GLY A 387 -22.79 -9.56 1.88
C GLY A 387 -23.59 -8.94 0.74
N THR A 388 -24.81 -8.54 1.07
CA THR A 388 -25.77 -7.98 0.11
C THR A 388 -26.20 -6.55 0.47
N LYS A 389 -25.63 -5.97 1.54
CA LYS A 389 -25.95 -4.58 1.88
C LYS A 389 -25.37 -3.65 0.80
N PRO A 390 -26.18 -2.73 0.26
CA PRO A 390 -25.73 -1.88 -0.83
C PRO A 390 -24.58 -0.97 -0.39
N TRP A 391 -23.68 -0.72 -1.34
CA TRP A 391 -22.55 0.18 -1.15
C TRP A 391 -22.98 1.66 -1.08
N MET A 392 -22.13 2.51 -0.53
CA MET A 392 -22.35 3.96 -0.42
C MET A 392 -22.04 4.69 -1.74
N PRO A 393 -23.02 5.34 -2.41
CA PRO A 393 -22.77 6.08 -3.66
C PRO A 393 -21.78 7.23 -3.52
N ALA A 394 -21.71 7.86 -2.34
CA ALA A 394 -20.86 9.03 -2.12
C ALA A 394 -19.36 8.72 -1.94
N LEU A 395 -18.99 7.45 -1.72
CA LEU A 395 -17.60 6.97 -1.81
C LEU A 395 -17.33 6.19 -3.11
N SER A 396 -18.36 5.89 -3.91
CA SER A 396 -18.19 5.34 -5.24
C SER A 396 -17.35 6.27 -6.12
N VAL A 397 -16.61 5.65 -7.03
CA VAL A 397 -15.71 6.33 -7.95
C VAL A 397 -16.47 7.03 -9.06
#